data_AF-A0A1B1ADV6-F1
#
_entry.id   AF-A0A1B1ADV6-F1
#
_cell.length_a   1.000
_cell.length_b   1.000
_cell.length_c   1.000
_cell.angle_alpha   90.00
_cell.angle_beta   90.00
_cell.angle_gamma   90.00
#
_symmetry.space_group_name_H-M   'P 1'
#
loop_
_entity.id
_entity.type
_entity.pdbx_description
1 polymer ?
#
loop_
_entity_poly.entity_id
_entity_poly.type
_entity_poly.pdbx_seq_one_letter_code
_entity_poly.pdbx_strand_id
1 'polypeptide(L)'
;MNAAAISLSSLNTSLLRYGRSRALWLMLLVAPIGARYMLPFEDGGGIKIAVGNALPVMTSPFLGVSLGIIVSTLVLPIAWLYLRSNTTRRQPWQVEEVTAGSRISIALGRFAADAGVLLAILAALNLAGVYLATFMLQGDALNIAELSFALWVVAAPALVGLAALRILFDARPLLRSGFGDFAYFCVWIGSIAAPIVTDKAEPSFAANMWDFAGFVTPLKYGAPPGTDSFSIGGGFLATGTIDLDVMAGLLSPGYLQARLAWVAIAVVLVVVAGLIYAPHKSKKKAVLAGRLGALLNAGAPPRAIADAPPARRAVVSALNLLVAEFRLIGSGRAFVLLACAAAAVAAIAPDFRHAASPVALLVLLFALSAHAGRAEARGLVSLTKVADLAPMARRAAFILAGAMWSTLLALPALVRNPSLETLTLASATGAAAALVAILLSTLTGSSFAARLVLLVLWYGYSSS
;
A
#
# COMPACT_ATOMS: atom_id res chain seq x y z
N MET A 1 -4.38 -38.24 4.68
CA MET A 1 -3.22 -37.47 4.17
C MET A 1 -2.54 -36.78 5.34
N ASN A 2 -1.21 -36.80 5.42
CA ASN A 2 -0.46 -36.15 6.50
C ASN A 2 -0.61 -34.61 6.41
N ALA A 3 -0.95 -33.95 7.52
CA ALA A 3 -1.10 -32.50 7.61
C ALA A 3 0.16 -31.75 7.15
N ALA A 4 1.35 -32.27 7.48
CA ALA A 4 2.62 -31.68 7.07
C ALA A 4 2.80 -31.71 5.55
N ALA A 5 2.42 -32.80 4.88
CA ALA A 5 2.51 -32.93 3.43
C ALA A 5 1.58 -31.94 2.71
N ILE A 6 0.39 -31.69 3.26
CA ILE A 6 -0.56 -30.70 2.74
C ILE A 6 0.02 -29.28 2.87
N SER A 7 0.56 -28.94 4.04
CA SER A 7 1.21 -27.65 4.27
C SER A 7 2.39 -27.43 3.32
N LEU A 8 3.26 -28.43 3.15
CA LEU A 8 4.43 -28.36 2.26
C LEU A 8 4.02 -28.20 0.78
N SER A 9 2.99 -28.94 0.34
CA SER A 9 2.44 -28.81 -1.01
C SER A 9 1.89 -27.40 -1.24
N SER A 10 1.14 -26.85 -0.28
CA SER A 10 0.59 -25.51 -0.36
C SER A 10 1.67 -24.42 -0.33
N LEU A 11 2.73 -24.60 0.48
CA LEU A 11 3.92 -23.75 0.50
C LEU A 11 4.60 -23.71 -0.87
N ASN A 12 4.96 -24.87 -1.42
CA ASN A 12 5.70 -24.99 -2.68
C ASN A 12 4.90 -24.39 -3.86
N THR A 13 3.61 -24.69 -3.94
CA THR A 13 2.75 -24.14 -5.00
C THR A 13 2.59 -22.63 -4.91
N SER A 14 2.61 -22.07 -3.69
CA SER A 14 2.55 -20.63 -3.46
C SER A 14 3.88 -19.95 -3.78
N LEU A 15 5.02 -20.50 -3.37
CA LEU A 15 6.36 -19.99 -3.70
C LEU A 15 6.64 -19.99 -5.21
N LEU A 16 6.30 -21.08 -5.91
CA LEU A 16 6.43 -21.15 -7.37
C LEU A 16 5.60 -20.06 -8.07
N ARG A 17 4.47 -19.67 -7.48
CA ARG A 17 3.65 -18.57 -8.01
C ARG A 17 4.34 -17.22 -7.82
N TYR A 18 4.92 -16.98 -6.65
CA TYR A 18 5.69 -15.76 -6.38
C TYR A 18 6.90 -15.64 -7.30
N GLY A 19 7.65 -16.73 -7.51
CA GLY A 19 8.81 -16.75 -8.41
C GLY A 19 8.49 -16.40 -9.87
N ARG A 20 7.23 -16.59 -10.31
CA ARG A 20 6.76 -16.23 -11.67
C ARG A 20 6.22 -14.79 -11.76
N SER A 21 6.13 -14.06 -10.65
CA SER A 21 5.55 -12.72 -10.62
C SER A 21 6.57 -11.64 -10.93
N ARG A 22 6.38 -10.92 -12.04
CA ARG A 22 7.19 -9.72 -12.37
C ARG A 22 7.04 -8.60 -11.35
N ALA A 23 5.94 -8.58 -10.60
CA ALA A 23 5.71 -7.57 -9.56
C ALA A 23 6.63 -7.77 -8.35
N LEU A 24 7.17 -8.97 -8.13
CA LEU A 24 8.15 -9.23 -7.07
C LEU A 24 9.42 -8.42 -7.30
N TRP A 25 9.89 -8.37 -8.55
CA TRP A 25 11.07 -7.60 -8.95
C TRP A 25 10.89 -6.09 -8.75
N LEU A 26 9.69 -5.57 -9.02
CA LEU A 26 9.37 -4.17 -8.74
C LEU A 26 9.37 -3.89 -7.23
N MET A 27 8.79 -4.78 -6.41
CA MET A 27 8.84 -4.69 -4.95
C MET A 27 10.27 -4.71 -4.40
N LEU A 28 11.12 -5.59 -4.95
CA LEU A 28 12.54 -5.69 -4.60
C LEU A 28 13.33 -4.43 -4.96
N LEU A 29 12.91 -3.66 -5.97
CA LEU A 29 13.54 -2.37 -6.33
C LEU A 29 13.02 -1.20 -5.49
N VAL A 30 11.74 -1.22 -5.09
CA VAL A 30 11.15 -0.15 -4.27
C VAL A 30 11.85 -0.04 -2.92
N ALA A 31 12.23 -1.17 -2.30
CA ALA A 31 12.87 -1.18 -0.99
C ALA A 31 14.24 -0.45 -0.96
N PRO A 32 15.23 -0.74 -1.84
CA PRO A 32 16.50 -0.02 -1.86
C PRO A 32 16.38 1.43 -2.35
N ILE A 33 15.46 1.72 -3.29
CA ILE A 33 15.17 3.09 -3.71
C ILE A 33 14.58 3.89 -2.53
N GLY A 34 13.59 3.31 -1.84
CA GLY A 34 12.99 3.90 -0.64
C GLY A 34 14.02 4.13 0.46
N ALA A 35 14.88 3.14 0.73
CA ALA A 35 15.98 3.27 1.68
C ALA A 35 16.91 4.46 1.34
N ARG A 36 17.28 4.62 0.07
CA ARG A 36 18.09 5.76 -0.36
C ARG A 36 17.39 7.10 -0.12
N TYR A 37 16.11 7.24 -0.41
CA TYR A 37 15.43 8.54 -0.31
C TYR A 37 14.89 8.86 1.10
N MET A 38 14.81 7.86 1.98
CA MET A 38 14.23 8.01 3.32
C MET A 38 15.27 8.00 4.45
N LEU A 39 16.53 7.72 4.16
CA LEU A 39 17.60 7.90 5.13
C LEU A 39 18.07 9.37 5.11
N PRO A 40 18.27 9.99 6.28
CA PRO A 40 18.75 11.36 6.34
C PRO A 40 20.21 11.42 5.85
N PHE A 41 20.48 12.24 4.85
CA PHE A 41 21.84 12.64 4.47
C PHE A 41 22.21 13.95 5.17
N GLU A 42 23.51 14.17 5.36
CA GLU A 42 24.07 15.39 5.97
C GLU A 42 23.62 16.68 5.26
N ASP A 43 23.28 16.58 3.96
CA ASP A 43 22.79 17.70 3.14
C ASP A 43 21.35 18.14 3.45
N GLY A 44 20.68 17.51 4.43
CA GLY A 44 19.33 17.88 4.89
C GLY A 44 18.17 17.31 4.06
N GLY A 45 18.45 16.47 3.06
CA GLY A 45 17.43 15.72 2.29
C GLY A 45 17.03 14.40 2.96
N GLY A 46 15.75 14.02 2.83
CA GLY A 46 15.18 12.75 3.31
C GLY A 46 14.14 12.90 4.43
N ILE A 47 13.53 11.78 4.85
CA ILE A 47 12.67 11.74 6.04
C ILE A 47 13.57 11.79 7.26
N LYS A 48 13.41 12.80 8.11
CA LYS A 48 14.16 12.92 9.35
C LYS A 48 13.45 12.11 10.43
N ILE A 49 14.22 11.50 11.30
CA ILE A 49 13.76 10.92 12.57
C ILE A 49 14.44 11.75 13.65
N ALA A 50 13.68 12.58 14.36
CA ALA A 50 14.20 13.30 15.52
C ALA A 50 13.73 12.64 16.81
N VAL A 51 14.62 12.66 17.79
CA VAL A 51 14.37 12.28 19.18
C VAL A 51 14.70 13.48 20.03
N GLY A 52 13.74 13.98 20.83
CA GLY A 52 13.93 15.17 21.66
C GLY A 52 14.32 16.43 20.88
N ASN A 53 13.80 16.63 19.67
CA ASN A 53 14.18 17.71 18.73
C ASN A 53 15.65 17.66 18.26
N ALA A 54 16.36 16.54 18.40
CA ALA A 54 17.71 16.34 17.88
C ALA A 54 17.75 15.16 16.89
N LEU A 55 18.71 15.18 15.96
CA LEU A 55 18.93 14.07 15.02
C LEU A 55 19.85 13.02 15.67
N PRO A 56 19.48 11.73 15.74
CA PRO A 56 20.39 10.73 16.23
C PRO A 56 21.65 10.63 15.37
N VAL A 57 22.80 10.45 16.02
CA VAL A 57 24.06 10.16 15.32
C VAL A 57 23.90 8.84 14.54
N MET A 58 24.35 8.84 13.28
CA MET A 58 24.18 7.70 12.40
C MET A 58 25.11 6.56 12.82
N THR A 59 24.57 5.58 13.54
CA THR A 59 25.26 4.34 13.94
C THR A 59 24.70 3.13 13.20
N SER A 60 25.45 2.03 13.15
CA SER A 60 24.99 0.77 12.55
C SER A 60 23.63 0.27 13.08
N PRO A 61 23.38 0.20 14.40
CA PRO A 61 22.06 -0.21 14.91
C PRO A 61 20.97 0.83 14.62
N PHE A 62 21.28 2.13 14.65
CA PHE A 62 20.30 3.17 14.29
C PHE A 62 19.89 3.11 12.81
N LEU A 63 20.83 2.81 11.92
CA LEU A 63 20.56 2.56 10.50
C LEU A 63 19.61 1.36 10.33
N GLY A 64 19.82 0.29 11.09
CA GLY A 64 18.93 -0.88 11.12
C GLY A 64 17.50 -0.55 11.60
N VAL A 65 17.36 0.24 12.67
CA VAL A 65 16.04 0.72 13.14
C VAL A 65 15.38 1.63 12.12
N SER A 66 16.13 2.54 11.49
CA SER A 66 15.62 3.44 10.45
C SER A 66 15.07 2.66 9.25
N LEU A 67 15.78 1.62 8.79
CA LEU A 67 15.27 0.70 7.77
C LEU A 67 14.03 -0.07 8.25
N GLY A 68 13.97 -0.46 9.53
CA GLY A 68 12.79 -1.09 10.13
C GLY A 68 11.56 -0.18 10.17
N ILE A 69 11.76 1.12 10.43
CA ILE A 69 10.71 2.15 10.34
C ILE A 69 10.18 2.25 8.92
N ILE A 70 11.07 2.29 7.92
CA ILE A 70 10.68 2.32 6.49
C ILE A 70 9.86 1.07 6.15
N VAL A 71 10.23 -0.10 6.66
CA VAL A 71 9.43 -1.32 6.46
C VAL A 71 8.03 -1.16 7.04
N SER A 72 7.92 -0.71 8.29
CA SER A 72 6.64 -0.61 8.99
C SER A 72 5.72 0.49 8.45
N THR A 73 6.29 1.62 8.03
CA THR A 73 5.53 2.79 7.58
C THR A 73 5.25 2.78 6.08
N LEU A 74 6.11 2.21 5.25
CA LEU A 74 5.95 2.25 3.79
C LEU A 74 5.81 0.86 3.18
N VAL A 75 6.63 -0.10 3.59
CA VAL A 75 6.63 -1.43 2.95
C VAL A 75 5.41 -2.25 3.36
N LEU A 76 4.93 -2.18 4.60
CA LEU A 76 3.75 -2.94 5.04
C LEU A 76 2.50 -2.73 4.15
N PRO A 77 2.03 -1.49 3.88
CA PRO A 77 0.87 -1.29 3.01
C PRO A 77 1.12 -1.73 1.57
N ILE A 78 2.34 -1.53 1.06
CA ILE A 78 2.75 -2.00 -0.27
C ILE A 78 2.73 -3.54 -0.34
N ALA A 79 3.26 -4.19 0.69
CA ALA A 79 3.35 -5.64 0.83
C ALA A 79 1.97 -6.28 0.96
N TRP A 80 1.06 -5.68 1.74
CA TRP A 80 -0.35 -6.09 1.82
C TRP A 80 -0.98 -6.19 0.43
N LEU A 81 -0.90 -5.07 -0.26
CA LEU A 81 -1.41 -4.88 -1.59
C LEU A 81 -0.79 -5.96 -2.51
N TYR A 82 0.53 -6.15 -2.47
CA TYR A 82 1.24 -7.11 -3.31
C TYR A 82 0.75 -8.55 -3.09
N LEU A 83 0.63 -8.98 -1.83
CA LEU A 83 0.15 -10.32 -1.48
C LEU A 83 -1.28 -10.57 -1.97
N ARG A 84 -2.17 -9.56 -1.82
CA ARG A 84 -3.55 -9.62 -2.30
C ARG A 84 -3.64 -9.74 -3.81
N SER A 85 -2.80 -9.03 -4.56
CA SER A 85 -2.88 -8.99 -6.02
C SER A 85 -2.31 -10.23 -6.72
N ASN A 86 -1.29 -10.87 -6.14
CA ASN A 86 -0.66 -12.06 -6.75
C ASN A 86 -1.50 -13.33 -6.59
N THR A 87 -2.32 -13.38 -5.55
CA THR A 87 -3.11 -14.58 -5.23
C THR A 87 -4.50 -14.58 -5.85
N THR A 88 -4.99 -13.39 -6.23
CA THR A 88 -6.33 -13.20 -6.82
C THR A 88 -6.38 -13.29 -8.35
N ARG A 89 -5.23 -13.23 -9.05
CA ARG A 89 -5.18 -13.12 -10.53
C ARG A 89 -5.53 -14.39 -11.32
N ARG A 90 -5.43 -15.59 -10.75
CA ARG A 90 -5.69 -16.86 -11.46
C ARG A 90 -6.43 -17.87 -10.60
N GLN A 91 -7.69 -17.62 -10.26
CA GLN A 91 -8.61 -18.40 -9.39
C GLN A 91 -8.07 -19.72 -8.77
N PRO A 92 -7.00 -19.71 -7.98
CA PRO A 92 -6.30 -20.94 -7.60
C PRO A 92 -7.04 -21.63 -6.44
N TRP A 93 -7.86 -20.85 -5.73
CA TRP A 93 -8.79 -21.36 -4.74
C TRP A 93 -9.76 -22.39 -5.32
N GLN A 94 -10.09 -22.36 -6.62
CA GLN A 94 -11.02 -23.35 -7.18
C GLN A 94 -10.47 -24.78 -7.04
N VAL A 95 -9.15 -24.95 -7.21
CA VAL A 95 -8.50 -26.25 -7.02
C VAL A 95 -8.28 -26.53 -5.54
N GLU A 96 -7.78 -25.55 -4.77
CA GLU A 96 -7.49 -25.74 -3.35
C GLU A 96 -8.73 -25.96 -2.48
N GLU A 97 -9.89 -25.46 -2.91
CA GLU A 97 -11.16 -25.63 -2.21
C GLU A 97 -11.86 -26.95 -2.47
N VAL A 98 -11.60 -27.58 -3.62
CA VAL A 98 -12.10 -28.94 -3.89
C VAL A 98 -11.17 -30.02 -3.34
N THR A 99 -9.93 -29.67 -2.98
CA THR A 99 -9.01 -30.60 -2.30
C THR A 99 -9.56 -31.01 -0.93
N ALA A 100 -9.57 -32.32 -0.65
CA ALA A 100 -10.00 -32.92 0.63
C ALA A 100 -9.04 -32.66 1.82
N GLY A 101 -8.19 -31.64 1.74
CA GLY A 101 -7.17 -31.33 2.74
C GLY A 101 -7.70 -30.42 3.86
N SER A 102 -7.07 -30.51 5.04
CA SER A 102 -7.37 -29.63 6.17
C SER A 102 -7.14 -28.15 5.81
N ARG A 103 -8.13 -27.30 6.10
CA ARG A 103 -8.05 -25.85 5.87
C ARG A 103 -6.95 -25.18 6.70
N ILE A 104 -6.69 -25.69 7.90
CA ILE A 104 -5.61 -25.21 8.75
C ILE A 104 -4.25 -25.51 8.08
N SER A 105 -4.04 -26.73 7.58
CA SER A 105 -2.78 -27.10 6.90
C SER A 105 -2.55 -26.28 5.63
N ILE A 106 -3.59 -26.07 4.83
CA ILE A 106 -3.52 -25.21 3.63
C ILE A 106 -3.20 -23.75 4.02
N ALA A 107 -3.86 -23.23 5.06
CA ALA A 107 -3.63 -21.88 5.57
C ALA A 107 -2.19 -21.69 6.08
N LEU A 108 -1.66 -22.67 6.83
CA LEU A 108 -0.28 -22.65 7.34
C LEU A 108 0.74 -22.72 6.20
N GLY A 109 0.52 -23.54 5.17
CA GLY A 109 1.40 -23.60 4.01
C GLY A 109 1.45 -22.29 3.22
N ARG A 110 0.29 -21.65 3.01
CA ARG A 110 0.21 -20.32 2.37
C ARG A 110 0.85 -19.23 3.23
N PHE A 111 0.58 -19.24 4.53
CA PHE A 111 1.21 -18.32 5.48
C PHE A 111 2.73 -18.41 5.44
N ALA A 112 3.28 -19.63 5.45
CA ALA A 112 4.72 -19.85 5.38
C ALA A 112 5.31 -19.31 4.06
N ALA A 113 4.58 -19.44 2.94
CA ALA A 113 5.01 -18.87 1.66
C ALA A 113 5.01 -17.34 1.67
N ASP A 114 3.94 -16.73 2.20
CA ASP A 114 3.80 -15.28 2.32
C ASP A 114 4.90 -14.70 3.22
N ALA A 115 5.08 -15.28 4.41
CA ALA A 115 6.13 -14.91 5.34
C ALA A 115 7.51 -15.08 4.68
N GLY A 116 7.77 -16.22 4.03
CA GLY A 116 9.05 -16.46 3.34
C GLY A 116 9.37 -15.42 2.28
N VAL A 117 8.39 -14.99 1.48
CA VAL A 117 8.58 -13.94 0.47
C VAL A 117 8.83 -12.58 1.12
N LEU A 118 8.09 -12.22 2.16
CA LEU A 118 8.31 -10.95 2.87
C LEU A 118 9.66 -10.92 3.58
N LEU A 119 10.08 -12.03 4.20
CA LEU A 119 11.40 -12.15 4.83
C LEU A 119 12.53 -12.17 3.80
N ALA A 120 12.31 -12.70 2.59
CA ALA A 120 13.27 -12.58 1.50
C ALA A 120 13.43 -11.12 1.03
N ILE A 121 12.34 -10.35 1.00
CA ILE A 121 12.39 -8.90 0.74
C ILE A 121 13.15 -8.19 1.86
N LEU A 122 12.91 -8.55 3.13
CA LEU A 122 13.67 -8.01 4.26
C LEU A 122 15.16 -8.34 4.16
N ALA A 123 15.51 -9.56 3.74
CA ALA A 123 16.91 -9.95 3.51
C ALA A 123 17.55 -9.11 2.40
N ALA A 124 16.84 -8.85 1.29
CA ALA A 124 17.32 -7.98 0.23
C ALA A 124 17.49 -6.53 0.71
N LEU A 125 16.57 -6.04 1.55
CA LEU A 125 16.69 -4.72 2.18
C LEU A 125 17.87 -4.67 3.17
N ASN A 126 18.13 -5.75 3.90
CA ASN A 126 19.29 -5.85 4.77
C ASN A 126 20.60 -5.74 3.97
N LEU A 127 20.70 -6.45 2.83
CA LEU A 127 21.85 -6.34 1.93
C LEU A 127 22.01 -4.92 1.37
N ALA A 128 20.90 -4.27 0.98
CA ALA A 128 20.92 -2.88 0.56
C ALA A 128 21.34 -1.93 1.70
N GLY A 129 20.90 -2.19 2.93
CA GLY A 129 21.29 -1.47 4.13
C GLY A 129 22.78 -1.58 4.43
N VAL A 130 23.34 -2.80 4.35
CA VAL A 130 24.79 -3.04 4.46
C VAL A 130 25.55 -2.27 3.39
N TYR A 131 25.07 -2.31 2.14
CA TYR A 131 25.67 -1.53 1.05
C TYR A 131 25.58 -0.01 1.28
N LEU A 132 24.47 0.50 1.79
CA LEU A 132 24.35 1.93 2.14
C LEU A 132 25.28 2.31 3.30
N ALA A 133 25.39 1.43 4.29
CA ALA A 133 26.24 1.63 5.45
C ALA A 133 27.72 1.82 5.08
N THR A 134 28.21 1.20 3.99
CA THR A 134 29.59 1.41 3.52
C THR A 134 29.87 2.83 2.99
N PHE A 135 28.83 3.59 2.66
CA PHE A 135 28.97 5.00 2.25
C PHE A 135 28.63 5.98 3.35
N MET A 136 27.74 5.59 4.28
CA MET A 136 27.25 6.47 5.34
C MET A 136 28.08 6.41 6.62
N LEU A 137 28.74 5.29 6.90
CA LEU A 137 29.53 5.08 8.11
C LEU A 137 31.03 5.09 7.76
N GLN A 138 31.84 5.76 8.58
CA GLN A 138 33.29 5.84 8.40
C GLN A 138 34.03 4.79 9.24
N GLY A 139 34.99 4.09 8.64
CA GLY A 139 35.94 3.21 9.35
C GLY A 139 35.29 2.10 10.17
N ASP A 140 35.73 1.94 11.43
CA ASP A 140 35.32 0.87 12.35
C ASP A 140 33.88 1.00 12.89
N ALA A 141 33.13 2.04 12.49
CA ALA A 141 31.75 2.26 12.93
C ALA A 141 30.73 1.29 12.28
N LEU A 142 31.15 0.55 11.24
CA LEU A 142 30.32 -0.44 10.56
C LEU A 142 30.30 -1.77 11.32
N ASN A 143 29.19 -2.05 11.99
CA ASN A 143 28.88 -3.34 12.58
C ASN A 143 27.67 -3.97 11.87
N ILE A 144 27.95 -4.87 10.92
CA ILE A 144 26.94 -5.56 10.11
C ILE A 144 25.98 -6.38 10.97
N ALA A 145 26.49 -6.96 12.07
CA ALA A 145 25.69 -7.80 12.96
C ALA A 145 24.66 -6.96 13.72
N GLU A 146 25.05 -5.81 14.28
CA GLU A 146 24.15 -4.90 14.98
C GLU A 146 23.11 -4.27 14.05
N LEU A 147 23.52 -3.84 12.86
CA LEU A 147 22.60 -3.34 11.82
C LEU A 147 21.55 -4.39 11.47
N SER A 148 22.00 -5.61 11.16
CA SER A 148 21.11 -6.71 10.78
C SER A 148 20.20 -7.07 11.95
N PHE A 149 20.74 -7.20 13.16
CA PHE A 149 19.95 -7.52 14.34
C PHE A 149 18.84 -6.49 14.58
N ALA A 150 19.19 -5.20 14.56
CA ALA A 150 18.23 -4.11 14.72
C ALA A 150 17.12 -4.17 13.67
N LEU A 151 17.47 -4.31 12.39
CA LEU A 151 16.51 -4.40 11.30
C LEU A 151 15.57 -5.61 11.46
N TRP A 152 16.12 -6.79 11.70
CA TRP A 152 15.34 -8.03 11.76
C TRP A 152 14.41 -8.08 12.97
N VAL A 153 14.89 -7.65 14.14
CA VAL A 153 14.09 -7.66 15.37
C VAL A 153 12.92 -6.68 15.28
N VAL A 154 13.13 -5.51 14.66
CA VAL A 154 12.07 -4.51 14.45
C VAL A 154 11.08 -4.98 13.37
N ALA A 155 11.57 -5.31 12.17
CA ALA A 155 10.73 -5.45 10.99
C ALA A 155 10.15 -6.86 10.76
N ALA A 156 10.89 -7.92 11.09
CA ALA A 156 10.46 -9.28 10.77
C ALA A 156 9.14 -9.68 11.45
N PRO A 157 8.91 -9.39 12.75
CA PRO A 157 7.65 -9.70 13.41
C PRO A 157 6.45 -9.02 12.74
N ALA A 158 6.60 -7.74 12.33
CA ALA A 158 5.55 -6.99 11.66
C ALA A 158 5.20 -7.59 10.28
N LEU A 159 6.21 -8.02 9.51
CA LEU A 159 6.01 -8.70 8.22
C LEU A 159 5.35 -10.08 8.37
N VAL A 160 5.72 -10.84 9.41
CA VAL A 160 5.07 -12.11 9.74
C VAL A 160 3.61 -11.88 10.16
N GLY A 161 3.35 -10.85 10.98
CA GLY A 161 1.99 -10.43 11.35
C GLY A 161 1.16 -10.03 10.13
N LEU A 162 1.75 -9.31 9.18
CA LEU A 162 1.12 -8.95 7.91
C LEU A 162 0.70 -10.18 7.09
N ALA A 163 1.59 -11.18 6.98
CA ALA A 163 1.27 -12.44 6.31
C ALA A 163 0.09 -13.14 6.98
N ALA A 164 0.05 -13.19 8.31
CA ALA A 164 -1.06 -13.78 9.06
C ALA A 164 -2.38 -13.01 8.88
N LEU A 165 -2.36 -11.68 8.95
CA LEU A 165 -3.53 -10.84 8.68
C LEU A 165 -4.10 -11.09 7.29
N ARG A 166 -3.23 -11.28 6.31
CA ARG A 166 -3.64 -11.54 4.93
C ARG A 166 -4.35 -12.89 4.81
N ILE A 167 -3.88 -13.93 5.48
CA ILE A 167 -4.58 -15.22 5.56
C ILE A 167 -5.91 -15.11 6.30
N LEU A 168 -5.95 -14.36 7.40
CA LEU A 168 -7.19 -14.09 8.15
C LEU A 168 -8.25 -13.36 7.31
N PHE A 169 -7.84 -12.36 6.54
CA PHE A 169 -8.76 -11.58 5.71
C PHE A 169 -9.20 -12.37 4.48
N ASP A 170 -8.35 -13.26 3.98
CA ASP A 170 -8.72 -14.23 2.96
C ASP A 170 -9.65 -15.34 3.50
N ALA A 171 -9.88 -15.46 4.82
CA ALA A 171 -10.76 -16.49 5.39
C ALA A 171 -12.26 -16.20 5.20
N ARG A 172 -12.67 -14.92 5.15
CA ARG A 172 -14.09 -14.52 5.13
C ARG A 172 -14.47 -13.74 3.86
N PRO A 173 -15.66 -13.96 3.27
CA PRO A 173 -16.05 -13.32 2.00
C PRO A 173 -16.12 -11.78 2.05
N LEU A 174 -16.43 -11.20 3.21
CA LEU A 174 -16.49 -9.75 3.40
C LEU A 174 -15.09 -9.14 3.31
N LEU A 175 -14.14 -9.72 4.03
CA LEU A 175 -12.74 -9.29 4.09
C LEU A 175 -11.97 -9.60 2.78
N ARG A 176 -12.44 -10.55 1.97
CA ARG A 176 -11.89 -10.76 0.61
C ARG A 176 -12.16 -9.61 -0.36
N SER A 177 -13.17 -8.77 -0.10
CA SER A 177 -13.51 -7.65 -0.99
C SER A 177 -12.64 -6.42 -0.70
N GLY A 178 -12.90 -5.30 -1.39
CA GLY A 178 -12.23 -4.02 -1.09
C GLY A 178 -12.43 -3.55 0.37
N PHE A 179 -13.47 -4.04 1.07
CA PHE A 179 -13.63 -3.79 2.51
C PHE A 179 -12.45 -4.32 3.33
N GLY A 180 -11.86 -5.46 2.96
CA GLY A 180 -10.66 -5.95 3.66
C GLY A 180 -9.44 -5.07 3.44
N ASP A 181 -9.31 -4.43 2.28
CA ASP A 181 -8.21 -3.48 2.04
C ASP A 181 -8.38 -2.23 2.91
N PHE A 182 -9.62 -1.75 3.06
CA PHE A 182 -9.96 -0.66 3.98
C PHE A 182 -9.72 -1.05 5.45
N ALA A 183 -10.21 -2.22 5.87
CA ALA A 183 -10.01 -2.71 7.23
C ALA A 183 -8.52 -2.88 7.56
N TYR A 184 -7.73 -3.36 6.60
CA TYR A 184 -6.28 -3.45 6.75
C TYR A 184 -5.65 -2.06 6.91
N PHE A 185 -6.07 -1.09 6.09
CA PHE A 185 -5.61 0.29 6.24
C PHE A 185 -5.88 0.84 7.64
N CYS A 186 -7.08 0.62 8.20
CA CYS A 186 -7.41 1.00 9.57
C CYS A 186 -6.53 0.29 10.61
N VAL A 187 -6.30 -1.02 10.45
CA VAL A 187 -5.41 -1.81 11.34
C VAL A 187 -3.98 -1.29 11.26
N TRP A 188 -3.49 -0.99 10.07
CA TRP A 188 -2.14 -0.47 9.84
C TRP A 188 -1.96 0.92 10.45
N ILE A 189 -2.87 1.87 10.19
CA ILE A 189 -2.84 3.20 10.85
C ILE A 189 -2.91 3.05 12.37
N GLY A 190 -3.84 2.20 12.86
CA GLY A 190 -3.95 1.90 14.28
C GLY A 190 -2.66 1.34 14.87
N SER A 191 -1.95 0.48 14.13
CA SER A 191 -0.69 -0.12 14.59
C SER A 191 0.48 0.88 14.70
N ILE A 192 0.47 1.95 13.90
CA ILE A 192 1.47 3.02 13.96
C ILE A 192 1.09 4.07 15.03
N ALA A 193 -0.21 4.29 15.25
CA ALA A 193 -0.71 5.26 16.23
C ALA A 193 -0.81 4.69 17.66
N ALA A 194 -1.04 3.39 17.82
CA ALA A 194 -1.20 2.74 19.13
C ALA A 194 -0.05 2.98 20.13
N PRO A 195 1.23 2.99 19.72
CA PRO A 195 2.34 3.28 20.63
C PRO A 195 2.26 4.63 21.34
N ILE A 196 1.50 5.60 20.79
CA ILE A 196 1.26 6.93 21.40
C ILE A 196 0.50 6.78 22.73
N VAL A 197 -0.29 5.73 22.90
CA VAL A 197 -1.04 5.49 24.15
C VAL A 197 -0.11 5.05 25.28
N THR A 198 0.97 4.34 24.94
CA THR A 198 1.98 3.88 25.90
C THR A 198 3.20 4.80 25.95
N ASP A 199 3.05 6.05 25.51
CA ASP A 199 4.16 6.97 25.29
C ASP A 199 5.00 7.22 26.55
N LYS A 200 4.36 7.19 27.73
CA LYS A 200 4.96 7.43 29.05
C LYS A 200 5.11 6.16 29.90
N ALA A 201 4.80 4.99 29.34
CA ALA A 201 4.88 3.74 30.08
C ALA A 201 6.33 3.27 30.18
N GLU A 202 6.71 2.72 31.32
CA GLU A 202 8.03 2.08 31.45
C GLU A 202 8.15 0.87 30.49
N PRO A 203 9.36 0.65 29.92
CA PRO A 203 9.62 -0.50 29.07
C PRO A 203 9.31 -1.79 29.82
N SER A 204 8.33 -2.51 29.30
CA SER A 204 7.86 -3.77 29.83
C SER A 204 7.32 -4.61 28.70
N PHE A 205 7.16 -5.92 28.92
CA PHE A 205 6.50 -6.78 27.93
C PHE A 205 5.14 -6.22 27.51
N ALA A 206 4.33 -5.76 28.47
CA ALA A 206 2.99 -5.23 28.21
C ALA A 206 3.03 -3.93 27.37
N ALA A 207 3.92 -2.98 27.68
CA ALA A 207 4.08 -1.77 26.88
C ALA A 207 4.57 -2.10 25.46
N ASN A 208 5.53 -3.00 25.34
CA ASN A 208 6.09 -3.44 24.05
C ASN A 208 5.07 -4.20 23.17
N MET A 209 4.04 -4.80 23.77
CA MET A 209 2.95 -5.41 23.02
C MET A 209 2.07 -4.38 22.29
N TRP A 210 2.02 -3.11 22.72
CA TRP A 210 1.29 -2.05 22.00
C TRP A 210 2.06 -1.52 20.78
N ASP A 211 3.38 -1.73 20.75
CA ASP A 211 4.23 -1.38 19.64
C ASP A 211 4.36 -2.51 18.63
N PHE A 212 3.30 -2.76 17.84
CA PHE A 212 3.34 -3.77 16.78
C PHE A 212 4.46 -3.52 15.76
N ALA A 213 4.68 -2.26 15.37
CA ALA A 213 5.70 -1.87 14.41
C ALA A 213 7.13 -2.00 14.95
N GLY A 214 7.31 -1.93 16.26
CA GLY A 214 8.53 -2.28 16.98
C GLY A 214 9.62 -1.23 17.00
N PHE A 215 9.37 -0.02 16.50
CA PHE A 215 10.42 1.00 16.42
C PHE A 215 10.39 2.01 17.57
N VAL A 216 9.37 2.02 18.44
CA VAL A 216 9.21 3.07 19.45
C VAL A 216 10.13 2.84 20.64
N THR A 217 10.15 1.62 21.19
CA THR A 217 11.00 1.30 22.36
C THR A 217 12.49 1.50 22.09
N PRO A 218 13.05 1.07 20.94
CA PRO A 218 14.45 1.32 20.63
C PRO A 218 14.82 2.81 20.53
N LEU A 219 13.87 3.66 20.09
CA LEU A 219 14.10 5.10 19.98
C LEU A 219 13.98 5.84 21.30
N LYS A 220 13.19 5.34 22.25
CA LYS A 220 12.96 6.02 23.54
C LYS A 220 13.87 5.55 24.64
N TYR A 221 13.98 4.24 24.82
CA TYR A 221 14.77 3.68 25.90
C TYR A 221 16.27 3.89 25.67
N GLY A 222 16.68 3.93 24.40
CA GLY A 222 18.05 4.28 24.03
C GLY A 222 18.38 5.77 24.15
N ALA A 223 17.39 6.62 24.44
CA ALA A 223 17.56 8.07 24.43
C ALA A 223 18.02 8.60 25.81
N PRO A 224 18.82 9.67 25.84
CA PRO A 224 19.22 10.32 27.07
C PRO A 224 18.03 10.76 27.95
N PRO A 225 18.17 10.76 29.28
CA PRO A 225 17.10 11.17 30.19
C PRO A 225 16.55 12.56 29.86
N GLY A 226 15.22 12.70 29.83
CA GLY A 226 14.53 13.95 29.50
C GLY A 226 14.14 14.12 28.03
N THR A 227 14.35 13.11 27.19
CA THR A 227 13.93 13.09 25.78
C THR A 227 12.72 12.18 25.56
N ASP A 228 11.53 12.68 25.90
CA ASP A 228 10.30 11.85 25.91
C ASP A 228 9.58 11.80 24.55
N SER A 229 9.98 12.64 23.59
CA SER A 229 9.29 12.78 22.30
C SER A 229 10.15 12.32 21.12
N PHE A 230 9.50 11.72 20.12
CA PHE A 230 10.11 11.44 18.83
C PHE A 230 9.18 11.90 17.69
N SER A 231 9.75 12.27 16.56
CA SER A 231 9.03 12.70 15.37
C SER A 231 9.66 12.13 14.12
N ILE A 232 8.82 11.73 13.16
CA ILE A 232 9.24 11.12 11.89
C ILE A 232 8.58 11.94 10.78
N GLY A 233 9.38 12.60 9.93
CA GLY A 233 8.87 13.48 8.87
C GLY A 233 9.85 14.56 8.41
N GLY A 234 9.39 15.48 7.56
CA GLY A 234 10.20 16.57 6.99
C GLY A 234 10.04 17.94 7.67
N GLY A 235 9.16 18.08 8.66
CA GLY A 235 8.65 19.38 9.13
C GLY A 235 9.23 19.94 10.44
N PHE A 236 10.25 19.33 11.04
CA PHE A 236 10.81 19.79 12.31
C PHE A 236 12.22 20.35 12.17
N LEU A 237 12.47 21.45 12.88
CA LEU A 237 13.78 22.07 13.04
C LEU A 237 14.53 21.30 14.13
N ALA A 238 15.32 20.31 13.72
CA ALA A 238 16.17 19.61 14.67
C ALA A 238 17.32 20.53 15.13
N THR A 239 17.44 20.75 16.44
CA THR A 239 18.49 21.54 17.09
C THR A 239 19.59 20.61 17.58
N GLY A 240 20.48 20.20 16.67
CA GLY A 240 21.69 19.43 16.98
C GLY A 240 21.55 17.90 16.81
N THR A 241 22.58 17.18 17.27
CA THR A 241 22.68 15.72 17.22
C THR A 241 22.63 15.10 18.61
N ILE A 242 22.13 13.86 18.71
CA ILE A 242 22.04 13.12 19.97
C ILE A 242 22.62 11.71 19.83
N ASP A 243 23.39 11.27 20.82
CA ASP A 243 23.86 9.89 20.87
C ASP A 243 22.73 9.00 21.41
N LEU A 244 22.31 8.05 20.57
CA LEU A 244 21.20 7.14 20.87
C LEU A 244 21.74 5.72 21.03
N ASP A 245 21.58 5.13 22.22
CA ASP A 245 21.93 3.74 22.48
C ASP A 245 20.79 2.80 22.05
N VAL A 246 20.72 2.60 20.74
CA VAL A 246 19.70 1.74 20.12
C VAL A 246 19.79 0.30 20.62
N MET A 247 20.99 -0.20 20.93
CA MET A 247 21.16 -1.58 21.40
C MET A 247 20.61 -1.77 22.80
N ALA A 248 20.80 -0.81 23.71
CA ALA A 248 20.12 -0.81 25.01
C ALA A 248 18.58 -0.83 24.83
N GLY A 249 18.07 -0.09 23.86
CA GLY A 249 16.65 -0.10 23.50
C GLY A 249 16.13 -1.45 22.99
N LEU A 250 16.87 -2.10 22.10
CA LEU A 250 16.53 -3.44 21.57
C LEU A 250 16.68 -4.56 22.60
N LEU A 251 17.55 -4.39 23.59
CA LEU A 251 17.76 -5.34 24.69
C LEU A 251 16.99 -4.95 25.95
N SER A 252 16.09 -3.96 25.85
CA SER A 252 15.29 -3.49 26.97
C SER A 252 14.33 -4.59 27.49
N PRO A 253 13.95 -4.52 28.78
CA PRO A 253 13.09 -5.53 29.40
C PRO A 253 11.78 -5.75 28.62
N GLY A 254 11.54 -7.01 28.25
CA GLY A 254 10.29 -7.42 27.61
C GLY A 254 10.21 -7.17 26.10
N TYR A 255 11.18 -6.48 25.48
CA TYR A 255 11.08 -6.11 24.06
C TYR A 255 11.22 -7.32 23.14
N LEU A 256 12.29 -8.11 23.28
CA LEU A 256 12.48 -9.34 22.49
C LEU A 256 11.36 -10.36 22.73
N GLN A 257 10.89 -10.49 23.98
CA GLN A 257 9.76 -11.35 24.31
C GLN A 257 8.49 -10.91 23.58
N ALA A 258 8.21 -9.60 23.51
CA ALA A 258 7.07 -9.07 22.77
C ALA A 258 7.20 -9.33 21.24
N ARG A 259 8.39 -9.19 20.66
CA ARG A 259 8.63 -9.54 19.24
C ARG A 259 8.33 -11.01 18.94
N LEU A 260 8.79 -11.92 19.81
CA LEU A 260 8.51 -13.36 19.69
C LEU A 260 7.03 -13.67 19.92
N ALA A 261 6.39 -12.98 20.87
CA ALA A 261 4.96 -13.12 21.12
C ALA A 261 4.13 -12.72 19.89
N TRP A 262 4.50 -11.65 19.18
CA TRP A 262 3.83 -11.27 17.93
C TRP A 262 3.96 -12.33 16.83
N VAL A 263 5.11 -13.00 16.73
CA VAL A 263 5.28 -14.14 15.81
C VAL A 263 4.37 -15.31 16.22
N ALA A 264 4.29 -15.63 17.51
CA ALA A 264 3.39 -16.68 18.00
C ALA A 264 1.91 -16.34 17.76
N ILE A 265 1.50 -15.09 18.01
CA ILE A 265 0.15 -14.58 17.72
C ILE A 265 -0.16 -14.72 16.23
N ALA A 266 0.79 -14.40 15.35
CA ALA A 266 0.61 -14.57 13.91
C ALA A 266 0.29 -16.02 13.52
N VAL A 267 1.00 -17.00 14.10
CA VAL A 267 0.71 -18.43 13.88
C VAL A 267 -0.69 -18.79 14.39
N VAL A 268 -1.07 -18.34 15.59
CA VAL A 268 -2.41 -18.58 16.15
C VAL A 268 -3.50 -17.96 15.26
N LEU A 269 -3.29 -16.74 14.76
CA LEU A 269 -4.21 -16.08 13.83
C LEU A 269 -4.43 -16.89 12.56
N VAL A 270 -3.40 -17.54 12.03
CA VAL A 270 -3.51 -18.41 10.84
C VAL A 270 -4.30 -19.68 11.14
N VAL A 271 -4.11 -20.29 12.31
CA VAL A 271 -4.92 -21.43 12.74
C VAL A 271 -6.39 -21.04 12.85
N VAL A 272 -6.68 -19.91 13.49
CA VAL A 272 -8.04 -19.35 13.59
C VAL A 272 -8.60 -19.07 12.20
N ALA A 273 -7.82 -18.47 11.30
CA ALA A 273 -8.21 -18.21 9.92
C ALA A 273 -8.59 -19.49 9.17
N GLY A 274 -7.82 -20.58 9.36
CA GLY A 274 -8.12 -21.89 8.81
C GLY A 274 -9.42 -22.50 9.35
N LEU A 275 -9.71 -22.30 10.64
CA LEU A 275 -10.95 -22.76 11.28
C LEU A 275 -12.19 -22.02 10.79
N ILE A 276 -12.11 -20.69 10.62
CA ILE A 276 -13.25 -19.86 10.20
C ILE A 276 -13.39 -19.74 8.68
N TYR A 277 -12.51 -20.42 7.92
CA TYR A 277 -12.41 -20.31 6.46
C TYR A 277 -13.71 -20.71 5.77
N ALA A 278 -14.28 -19.78 5.00
CA ALA A 278 -15.47 -20.03 4.20
C ALA A 278 -15.10 -20.19 2.72
N PRO A 279 -15.52 -21.27 2.02
CA PRO A 279 -15.20 -21.46 0.61
C PRO A 279 -15.61 -20.29 -0.30
N HIS A 280 -14.86 -20.06 -1.38
CA HIS A 280 -15.21 -19.11 -2.43
C HIS A 280 -16.42 -19.63 -3.20
N LYS A 281 -17.57 -19.10 -2.84
CA LYS A 281 -18.77 -19.27 -3.67
C LYS A 281 -18.59 -18.42 -4.92
N SER A 282 -18.73 -19.01 -6.11
CA SER A 282 -18.95 -18.20 -7.31
C SER A 282 -20.22 -17.41 -7.04
N LYS A 283 -20.07 -16.12 -6.75
CA LYS A 283 -21.24 -15.27 -6.57
C LYS A 283 -21.94 -15.30 -7.92
N LYS A 284 -23.15 -15.87 -7.99
CA LYS A 284 -24.12 -15.49 -9.02
C LYS A 284 -24.21 -13.97 -8.89
N LYS A 285 -23.54 -13.25 -9.80
CA LYS A 285 -23.44 -11.79 -9.82
C LYS A 285 -24.85 -11.22 -9.95
N ALA A 286 -25.55 -10.98 -8.85
CA ALA A 286 -26.73 -10.09 -8.80
C ALA A 286 -27.33 -9.94 -7.40
N VAL A 287 -27.39 -10.99 -6.58
CA VAL A 287 -28.44 -10.99 -5.53
C VAL A 287 -27.99 -10.43 -4.17
N LEU A 288 -26.69 -10.39 -3.87
CA LEU A 288 -26.18 -10.01 -2.53
C LEU A 288 -25.12 -8.90 -2.54
N ALA A 289 -25.07 -8.07 -3.59
CA ALA A 289 -24.75 -6.67 -3.34
C ALA A 289 -26.05 -6.09 -2.76
N GLY A 290 -26.11 -5.92 -1.43
CA GLY A 290 -27.32 -5.46 -0.75
C GLY A 290 -27.88 -4.17 -1.34
N ARG A 291 -29.04 -3.70 -0.84
CA ARG A 291 -29.69 -2.46 -1.30
C ARG A 291 -28.69 -1.30 -1.50
N LEU A 292 -27.71 -1.14 -0.61
CA LEU A 292 -26.61 -0.17 -0.72
C LEU A 292 -25.68 -0.40 -1.94
N GLY A 293 -25.26 -1.63 -2.21
CA GLY A 293 -24.44 -1.94 -3.38
C GLY A 293 -25.22 -1.78 -4.70
N ALA A 294 -26.52 -2.08 -4.71
CA ALA A 294 -27.39 -1.79 -5.85
C ALA A 294 -27.60 -0.27 -6.04
N LEU A 295 -27.75 0.47 -4.93
CA LEU A 295 -27.89 1.92 -4.93
C LEU A 295 -26.63 2.65 -5.38
N LEU A 296 -25.44 2.10 -5.11
CA LEU A 296 -24.15 2.75 -5.38
C LEU A 296 -23.50 2.36 -6.72
N ASN A 297 -23.90 1.23 -7.32
CA ASN A 297 -23.40 0.80 -8.63
C ASN A 297 -24.09 1.55 -9.77
N ALA A 298 -23.42 1.63 -10.93
CA ALA A 298 -23.96 2.25 -12.15
C ALA A 298 -25.17 1.50 -12.77
N GLY A 299 -25.65 0.42 -12.14
CA GLY A 299 -26.66 -0.48 -12.69
C GLY A 299 -26.08 -1.52 -13.65
N ALA A 300 -26.89 -2.52 -14.01
CA ALA A 300 -26.54 -3.43 -15.10
C ALA A 300 -26.59 -2.66 -16.43
N PRO A 301 -25.72 -2.99 -17.40
CA PRO A 301 -25.84 -2.41 -18.73
C PRO A 301 -27.24 -2.71 -19.29
N PRO A 302 -27.83 -1.78 -20.07
CA PRO A 302 -29.10 -2.05 -20.74
C PRO A 302 -28.97 -3.33 -21.58
N ARG A 303 -30.05 -4.12 -21.63
CA ARG A 303 -30.07 -5.35 -22.45
C ARG A 303 -29.75 -4.97 -23.89
N ALA A 304 -28.90 -5.78 -24.53
CA ALA A 304 -28.63 -5.63 -25.95
C ALA A 304 -29.95 -5.77 -26.71
N ILE A 305 -30.31 -4.72 -27.45
CA ILE A 305 -31.48 -4.73 -28.33
C ILE A 305 -30.96 -5.27 -29.66
N ALA A 306 -31.36 -6.50 -30.01
CA ALA A 306 -30.90 -7.17 -31.23
C ALA A 306 -31.25 -6.36 -32.49
N ASP A 307 -32.39 -5.67 -32.44
CA ASP A 307 -32.91 -4.85 -33.55
C ASP A 307 -32.56 -3.37 -33.42
N ALA A 308 -31.54 -3.03 -32.60
CA ALA A 308 -31.09 -1.64 -32.50
C ALA A 308 -30.60 -1.16 -33.87
N PRO A 309 -31.00 0.05 -34.31
CA PRO A 309 -30.44 0.63 -35.51
C PRO A 309 -28.91 0.74 -35.34
N PRO A 310 -28.14 0.55 -36.42
CA PRO A 310 -26.69 0.65 -36.37
C PRO A 310 -26.28 1.98 -35.74
N ALA A 311 -25.28 1.93 -34.86
CA ALA A 311 -24.79 3.12 -34.17
C ALA A 311 -24.43 4.20 -35.21
N ARG A 312 -24.97 5.41 -35.02
CA ARG A 312 -24.68 6.54 -35.91
C ARG A 312 -23.17 6.78 -35.94
N ARG A 313 -22.64 7.10 -37.13
CA ARG A 313 -21.23 7.42 -37.31
C ARG A 313 -20.85 8.57 -36.39
N ALA A 314 -19.78 8.41 -35.61
CA ALA A 314 -19.29 9.44 -34.72
C ALA A 314 -18.84 10.66 -35.54
N VAL A 315 -19.49 11.81 -35.36
CA VAL A 315 -19.15 13.06 -36.08
C VAL A 315 -17.75 13.55 -35.70
N VAL A 316 -17.34 13.36 -34.43
CA VAL A 316 -15.99 13.67 -33.94
C VAL A 316 -15.50 12.51 -33.09
N SER A 317 -14.77 11.57 -33.69
CA SER A 317 -14.32 10.34 -33.04
C SER A 317 -13.44 10.60 -31.81
N ALA A 318 -12.52 11.57 -31.88
CA ALA A 318 -11.62 11.94 -30.78
C ALA A 318 -12.35 12.56 -29.57
N LEU A 319 -13.31 13.47 -29.82
CA LEU A 319 -14.11 14.08 -28.76
C LEU A 319 -15.01 13.04 -28.09
N ASN A 320 -15.64 12.17 -28.88
CA ASN A 320 -16.46 11.09 -28.34
C ASN A 320 -15.64 10.12 -27.48
N LEU A 321 -14.40 9.84 -27.88
CA LEU A 321 -13.48 9.04 -27.07
C LEU A 321 -13.14 9.73 -25.75
N LEU A 322 -12.81 11.03 -25.77
CA LEU A 322 -12.55 11.81 -24.56
C LEU A 322 -13.76 11.82 -23.61
N VAL A 323 -14.95 12.08 -24.13
CA VAL A 323 -16.20 12.06 -23.36
C VAL A 323 -16.49 10.67 -22.79
N ALA A 324 -16.21 9.61 -23.56
CA ALA A 324 -16.37 8.24 -23.09
C ALA A 324 -15.40 7.92 -21.94
N GLU A 325 -14.11 8.25 -22.08
CA GLU A 325 -13.11 8.07 -21.03
C GLU A 325 -13.47 8.86 -19.77
N PHE A 326 -13.89 10.13 -19.92
CA PHE A 326 -14.35 10.96 -18.81
C PHE A 326 -15.53 10.32 -18.06
N ARG A 327 -16.56 9.84 -18.78
CA ARG A 327 -17.71 9.16 -18.16
C ARG A 327 -17.34 7.83 -17.50
N LEU A 328 -16.39 7.09 -18.07
CA LEU A 328 -15.97 5.79 -17.54
C LEU A 328 -15.10 5.92 -16.29
N ILE A 329 -14.24 6.94 -16.20
CA ILE A 329 -13.48 7.27 -14.98
C ILE A 329 -14.47 7.58 -13.85
N GLY A 330 -15.46 8.44 -14.11
CA GLY A 330 -16.47 8.83 -13.13
C GLY A 330 -17.64 7.86 -12.99
N SER A 331 -17.51 6.63 -13.49
CA SER A 331 -18.64 5.69 -13.50
C SER A 331 -18.95 5.17 -12.09
N GLY A 332 -20.23 5.21 -11.72
CA GLY A 332 -20.74 4.71 -10.43
C GLY A 332 -21.14 5.82 -9.46
N ARG A 333 -22.26 5.61 -8.77
CA ARG A 333 -22.83 6.61 -7.86
C ARG A 333 -21.96 6.83 -6.62
N ALA A 334 -21.24 5.81 -6.16
CA ALA A 334 -20.26 5.96 -5.08
C ALA A 334 -19.13 6.95 -5.44
N PHE A 335 -18.63 6.90 -6.67
CA PHE A 335 -17.61 7.86 -7.11
C PHE A 335 -18.16 9.28 -7.10
N VAL A 336 -19.38 9.50 -7.62
CA VAL A 336 -20.01 10.81 -7.62
C VAL A 336 -20.18 11.36 -6.19
N LEU A 337 -20.62 10.53 -5.24
CA LEU A 337 -20.73 10.95 -3.84
C LEU A 337 -19.38 11.33 -3.23
N LEU A 338 -18.33 10.54 -3.48
CA LEU A 338 -16.97 10.84 -3.01
C LEU A 338 -16.39 12.08 -3.70
N ALA A 339 -16.68 12.28 -4.99
CA ALA A 339 -16.31 13.46 -5.75
C ALA A 339 -17.01 14.71 -5.21
N CYS A 340 -18.30 14.63 -4.87
CA CYS A 340 -19.02 15.71 -4.20
C CYS A 340 -18.43 16.03 -2.83
N ALA A 341 -18.06 15.01 -2.04
CA ALA A 341 -17.39 15.22 -0.76
C ALA A 341 -16.03 15.89 -0.92
N ALA A 342 -15.21 15.46 -1.88
CA ALA A 342 -13.93 16.09 -2.20
C ALA A 342 -14.11 17.54 -2.68
N ALA A 343 -15.10 17.81 -3.52
CA ALA A 343 -15.45 19.14 -3.98
C ALA A 343 -15.93 20.05 -2.82
N ALA A 344 -16.67 19.49 -1.86
CA ALA A 344 -17.08 20.22 -0.66
C ALA A 344 -15.86 20.59 0.22
N VAL A 345 -14.90 19.67 0.38
CA VAL A 345 -13.62 19.99 1.04
C VAL A 345 -12.90 21.11 0.30
N ALA A 346 -12.87 21.07 -1.04
CA ALA A 346 -12.26 22.13 -1.85
C ALA A 346 -12.95 23.50 -1.70
N ALA A 347 -14.26 23.53 -1.42
CA ALA A 347 -15.00 24.77 -1.18
C ALA A 347 -14.64 25.42 0.18
N ILE A 348 -14.44 24.58 1.20
CA ILE A 348 -14.30 25.04 2.59
C ILE A 348 -12.84 25.28 2.95
N ALA A 349 -11.93 24.43 2.46
CA ALA A 349 -10.52 24.49 2.82
C ALA A 349 -9.90 25.84 2.43
N PRO A 350 -9.09 26.45 3.32
CA PRO A 350 -8.43 27.73 3.05
C PRO A 350 -7.30 27.59 2.03
N ASP A 351 -6.67 26.42 1.96
CA ASP A 351 -5.60 26.13 1.02
C ASP A 351 -5.95 24.92 0.13
N PHE A 352 -5.89 25.15 -1.18
CA PHE A 352 -6.12 24.11 -2.17
C PHE A 352 -4.96 23.10 -2.22
N ARG A 353 -3.71 23.56 -2.05
CA ARG A 353 -2.52 22.71 -2.22
C ARG A 353 -2.41 21.66 -1.14
N HIS A 354 -2.54 22.03 0.14
CA HIS A 354 -2.29 21.12 1.26
C HIS A 354 -3.53 20.34 1.73
N ALA A 355 -4.76 20.77 1.39
CA ALA A 355 -5.98 20.08 1.84
C ALA A 355 -6.82 19.53 0.69
N ALA A 356 -7.29 20.39 -0.21
CA ALA A 356 -8.25 20.00 -1.24
C ALA A 356 -7.65 19.09 -2.32
N SER A 357 -6.44 19.42 -2.80
CA SER A 357 -5.74 18.68 -3.84
C SER A 357 -5.42 17.23 -3.43
N PRO A 358 -4.85 16.96 -2.24
CA PRO A 358 -4.66 15.57 -1.78
C PRO A 358 -5.97 14.78 -1.70
N VAL A 359 -7.06 15.39 -1.20
CA VAL A 359 -8.36 14.69 -1.10
C VAL A 359 -8.93 14.38 -2.49
N ALA A 360 -8.88 15.34 -3.42
CA ALA A 360 -9.30 15.13 -4.80
C ALA A 360 -8.47 14.04 -5.49
N LEU A 361 -7.14 14.08 -5.32
CA LEU A 361 -6.23 13.08 -5.88
C LEU A 361 -6.44 11.69 -5.28
N LEU A 362 -6.78 11.61 -3.99
CA LEU A 362 -7.12 10.35 -3.32
C LEU A 362 -8.31 9.68 -4.00
N VAL A 363 -9.39 10.43 -4.24
CA VAL A 363 -10.58 9.91 -4.95
C VAL A 363 -10.22 9.50 -6.38
N LEU A 364 -9.46 10.33 -7.09
CA LEU A 364 -9.08 10.06 -8.48
C LEU A 364 -8.13 8.88 -8.63
N LEU A 365 -7.19 8.64 -7.70
CA LEU A 365 -6.25 7.53 -7.85
C LEU A 365 -6.99 6.18 -7.90
N PHE A 366 -8.06 6.02 -7.12
CA PHE A 366 -8.87 4.80 -7.15
C PHE A 366 -9.64 4.65 -8.46
N ALA A 367 -10.23 5.74 -8.97
CA ALA A 367 -10.97 5.75 -10.23
C ALA A 367 -10.05 5.51 -11.44
N LEU A 368 -8.95 6.27 -11.53
CA LEU A 368 -7.96 6.18 -12.60
C LEU A 368 -7.30 4.81 -12.62
N SER A 369 -6.82 4.30 -11.47
CA SER A 369 -6.20 2.97 -11.42
C SER A 369 -7.19 1.86 -11.79
N ALA A 370 -8.43 1.93 -11.29
CA ALA A 370 -9.46 0.94 -11.63
C ALA A 370 -9.80 0.95 -13.12
N HIS A 371 -9.97 2.13 -13.71
CA HIS A 371 -10.30 2.25 -15.13
C HIS A 371 -9.13 1.88 -16.04
N ALA A 372 -7.91 2.37 -15.76
CA ALA A 372 -6.71 2.01 -16.49
C ALA A 372 -6.46 0.49 -16.49
N GLY A 373 -6.65 -0.17 -15.35
CA GLY A 373 -6.51 -1.63 -15.25
C GLY A 373 -7.56 -2.41 -16.03
N ARG A 374 -8.79 -1.90 -16.16
CA ARG A 374 -9.82 -2.50 -17.03
C ARG A 374 -9.46 -2.27 -18.50
N ALA A 375 -9.10 -1.04 -18.86
CA ALA A 375 -8.81 -0.64 -20.21
C ALA A 375 -7.61 -1.42 -20.80
N GLU A 376 -6.57 -1.63 -20.01
CA GLU A 376 -5.33 -2.32 -20.41
C GLU A 376 -5.35 -3.83 -20.09
N ALA A 377 -6.50 -4.40 -19.71
CA ALA A 377 -6.63 -5.85 -19.56
C ALA A 377 -6.39 -6.54 -20.92
N ARG A 378 -5.57 -7.60 -20.95
CA ARG A 378 -5.10 -8.24 -22.19
C ARG A 378 -6.20 -8.59 -23.21
N GLY A 379 -7.38 -9.01 -22.74
CA GLY A 379 -8.52 -9.35 -23.60
C GLY A 379 -9.27 -8.14 -24.19
N LEU A 380 -9.17 -6.96 -23.56
CA LEU A 380 -9.80 -5.73 -24.06
C LEU A 380 -8.85 -4.97 -25.01
N VAL A 381 -7.54 -5.05 -24.79
CA VAL A 381 -6.54 -4.47 -25.70
C VAL A 381 -6.54 -5.17 -27.06
N SER A 382 -6.87 -6.46 -27.14
CA SER A 382 -7.04 -7.12 -28.44
C SER A 382 -8.24 -6.57 -29.23
N LEU A 383 -9.28 -6.09 -28.55
CA LEU A 383 -10.45 -5.50 -29.21
C LEU A 383 -10.14 -4.14 -29.85
N THR A 384 -9.09 -3.44 -29.40
CA THR A 384 -8.68 -2.18 -30.04
C THR A 384 -8.01 -2.40 -31.40
N LYS A 385 -7.67 -3.64 -31.78
CA LYS A 385 -7.16 -3.95 -33.13
C LYS A 385 -8.20 -3.76 -34.23
N VAL A 386 -9.49 -3.84 -33.86
CA VAL A 386 -10.63 -3.66 -34.77
C VAL A 386 -11.33 -2.33 -34.53
N ALA A 387 -10.78 -1.46 -33.67
CA ALA A 387 -11.31 -0.14 -33.40
C ALA A 387 -10.77 0.88 -34.41
N ASP A 388 -11.59 1.89 -34.71
CA ASP A 388 -11.26 2.98 -35.65
C ASP A 388 -10.11 3.87 -35.15
N LEU A 389 -9.87 3.91 -33.83
CA LEU A 389 -8.82 4.71 -33.21
C LEU A 389 -7.72 3.84 -32.60
N ALA A 390 -6.47 4.26 -32.82
CA ALA A 390 -5.30 3.58 -32.29
C ALA A 390 -5.29 3.54 -30.75
N PRO A 391 -4.68 2.51 -30.13
CA PRO A 391 -4.59 2.39 -28.66
C PRO A 391 -3.96 3.63 -27.99
N MET A 392 -3.01 4.29 -28.66
CA MET A 392 -2.38 5.50 -28.14
C MET A 392 -3.34 6.69 -28.06
N ALA A 393 -4.29 6.81 -28.99
CA ALA A 393 -5.30 7.86 -28.94
C ALA A 393 -6.21 7.69 -27.71
N ARG A 394 -6.56 6.45 -27.34
CA ARG A 394 -7.30 6.15 -26.11
C ARG A 394 -6.52 6.51 -24.85
N ARG A 395 -5.22 6.21 -24.82
CA ARG A 395 -4.36 6.56 -23.68
C ARG A 395 -4.23 8.07 -23.51
N ALA A 396 -4.10 8.82 -24.61
CA ALA A 396 -4.10 10.28 -24.58
C ALA A 396 -5.44 10.83 -24.08
N ALA A 397 -6.56 10.30 -24.58
CA ALA A 397 -7.89 10.68 -24.12
C ALA A 397 -8.10 10.39 -22.62
N PHE A 398 -7.59 9.26 -22.12
CA PHE A 398 -7.62 8.92 -20.69
C PHE A 398 -6.84 9.93 -19.83
N ILE A 399 -5.66 10.37 -20.27
CA ILE A 399 -4.85 11.37 -19.55
C ILE A 399 -5.57 12.71 -19.51
N LEU A 400 -6.09 13.16 -20.65
CA LEU A 400 -6.88 14.39 -20.74
C LEU A 400 -8.14 14.33 -19.86
N ALA A 401 -8.85 13.20 -19.86
CA ALA A 401 -10.02 12.99 -19.02
C ALA A 401 -9.68 13.02 -17.52
N GLY A 402 -8.51 12.48 -17.13
CA GLY A 402 -8.00 12.58 -15.76
C GLY A 402 -7.70 14.01 -15.33
N ALA A 403 -7.08 14.79 -16.22
CA ALA A 403 -6.85 16.23 -16.00
C ALA A 403 -8.18 16.99 -15.84
N MET A 404 -9.16 16.72 -16.72
CA MET A 404 -10.50 17.33 -16.66
C MET A 404 -11.26 17.00 -15.37
N TRP A 405 -11.14 15.77 -14.86
CA TRP A 405 -11.77 15.40 -13.60
C TRP A 405 -11.14 16.14 -12.41
N SER A 406 -9.81 16.26 -12.39
CA SER A 406 -9.11 16.98 -11.33
C SER A 406 -9.44 18.47 -11.34
N THR A 407 -9.49 19.10 -12.52
CA THR A 407 -9.93 20.50 -12.64
C THR A 407 -11.39 20.68 -12.25
N LEU A 408 -12.27 19.73 -12.58
CA LEU A 408 -13.67 19.77 -12.16
C LEU A 408 -13.80 19.75 -10.63
N LEU A 409 -13.03 18.89 -9.94
CA LEU A 409 -13.02 18.82 -8.49
C LEU A 409 -12.44 20.09 -7.82
N ALA A 410 -11.57 20.81 -8.54
CA ALA A 410 -10.99 22.08 -8.09
C ALA A 410 -11.89 23.30 -8.32
N LEU A 411 -12.97 23.18 -9.09
CA LEU A 411 -13.85 24.31 -9.41
C LEU A 411 -14.35 25.09 -8.19
N PRO A 412 -14.78 24.45 -7.07
CA PRO A 412 -15.24 25.22 -5.91
C PRO A 412 -14.15 26.12 -5.31
N ALA A 413 -12.89 25.66 -5.30
CA ALA A 413 -11.75 26.47 -4.86
C ALA A 413 -11.46 27.62 -5.84
N LEU A 414 -11.55 27.35 -7.15
CA LEU A 414 -11.36 28.36 -8.20
C LEU A 414 -12.46 29.44 -8.20
N VAL A 415 -13.70 29.09 -7.85
CA VAL A 415 -14.80 30.06 -7.70
C VAL A 415 -14.55 30.98 -6.51
N ARG A 416 -13.99 30.47 -5.41
CA ARG A 416 -13.66 31.25 -4.22
C ARG A 416 -12.47 32.17 -4.47
N ASN A 417 -11.40 31.63 -5.07
CA ASN A 417 -10.14 32.31 -5.32
C ASN A 417 -9.60 31.94 -6.71
N PRO A 418 -9.99 32.65 -7.77
CA PRO A 418 -9.56 32.35 -9.12
C PRO A 418 -8.05 32.58 -9.23
N SER A 419 -7.30 31.48 -9.35
CA SER A 419 -5.85 31.51 -9.48
C SER A 419 -5.39 30.55 -10.57
N LEU A 420 -4.49 31.03 -11.43
CA LEU A 420 -3.86 30.20 -12.45
C LEU A 420 -3.05 29.06 -11.80
N GLU A 421 -2.47 29.30 -10.63
CA GLU A 421 -1.75 28.29 -9.86
C GLU A 421 -2.64 27.11 -9.44
N THR A 422 -3.87 27.36 -8.97
CA THR A 422 -4.81 26.30 -8.63
C THR A 422 -5.22 25.49 -9.86
N LEU A 423 -5.47 26.17 -10.99
CA LEU A 423 -5.85 25.51 -12.24
C LEU A 423 -4.71 24.66 -12.82
N THR A 424 -3.49 25.19 -12.84
CA THR A 424 -2.31 24.46 -13.32
C THR A 424 -1.98 23.30 -12.39
N LEU A 425 -2.03 23.49 -11.07
CA LEU A 425 -1.82 22.42 -10.10
C LEU A 425 -2.86 21.30 -10.25
N ALA A 426 -4.16 21.64 -10.33
CA ALA A 426 -5.22 20.65 -10.46
C ALA A 426 -5.10 19.86 -11.77
N SER A 427 -4.89 20.54 -12.90
CA SER A 427 -4.73 19.89 -14.20
C SER A 427 -3.46 19.03 -14.28
N ALA A 428 -2.32 19.54 -13.78
CA ALA A 428 -1.05 18.83 -13.80
C ALA A 428 -1.07 17.58 -12.90
N THR A 429 -1.60 17.69 -11.68
CA THR A 429 -1.70 16.55 -10.76
C THR A 429 -2.63 15.45 -11.29
N GLY A 430 -3.78 15.83 -11.88
CA GLY A 430 -4.70 14.90 -12.54
C GLY A 430 -4.08 14.20 -13.74
N ALA A 431 -3.38 14.96 -14.61
CA ALA A 431 -2.69 14.42 -15.77
C ALA A 431 -1.55 13.47 -15.37
N ALA A 432 -0.73 13.85 -14.39
CA ALA A 432 0.36 13.03 -13.87
C ALA A 432 -0.17 11.73 -13.27
N ALA A 433 -1.22 11.80 -12.45
CA ALA A 433 -1.85 10.61 -11.87
C ALA A 433 -2.40 9.67 -12.95
N ALA A 434 -3.05 10.21 -13.98
CA ALA A 434 -3.56 9.43 -15.09
C ALA A 434 -2.43 8.80 -15.94
N LEU A 435 -1.35 9.55 -16.19
CA LEU A 435 -0.18 9.05 -16.91
C LEU A 435 0.47 7.87 -16.18
N VAL A 436 0.71 8.02 -14.87
CA VAL A 436 1.25 6.95 -14.03
C VAL A 436 0.29 5.75 -14.00
N ALA A 437 -1.02 5.99 -13.86
CA ALA A 437 -2.01 4.93 -13.84
C ALA A 437 -2.00 4.10 -15.13
N ILE A 438 -1.99 4.77 -16.30
CA ILE A 438 -2.04 4.09 -17.58
C ILE A 438 -0.71 3.40 -17.88
N LEU A 439 0.44 4.04 -17.63
CA LEU A 439 1.76 3.45 -17.87
C LEU A 439 1.99 2.19 -17.02
N LEU A 440 1.63 2.21 -15.73
CA LEU A 440 1.77 1.03 -14.88
C LEU A 440 0.75 -0.05 -15.24
N SER A 441 -0.45 0.33 -15.68
CA SER A 441 -1.45 -0.62 -16.13
C SER A 441 -1.06 -1.29 -17.45
N THR A 442 -0.41 -0.58 -18.38
CA THR A 442 0.08 -1.17 -19.65
C THR A 442 1.21 -2.16 -19.40
N LEU A 443 2.15 -1.83 -18.51
CA LEU A 443 3.28 -2.70 -18.18
C LEU A 443 2.86 -3.95 -17.40
N THR A 444 1.91 -3.80 -16.47
CA THR A 444 1.54 -4.88 -15.53
C THR A 444 0.24 -5.61 -15.89
N GLY A 445 -0.55 -5.06 -16.82
CA GLY A 445 -1.87 -5.54 -17.20
C GLY A 445 -2.89 -5.51 -16.05
N SER A 446 -2.74 -4.58 -15.11
CA SER A 446 -3.50 -4.58 -13.85
C SER A 446 -3.61 -3.21 -13.20
N SER A 447 -4.78 -2.91 -12.63
CA SER A 447 -5.05 -1.70 -11.83
C SER A 447 -4.21 -1.62 -10.56
N PHE A 448 -3.79 -2.77 -10.05
CA PHE A 448 -3.11 -2.89 -8.79
C PHE A 448 -1.78 -2.11 -8.68
N ALA A 449 -0.86 -2.28 -9.64
CA ALA A 449 0.45 -1.66 -9.58
C ALA A 449 0.34 -0.12 -9.68
N ALA A 450 -0.54 0.34 -10.57
CA ALA A 450 -0.91 1.74 -10.69
C ALA A 450 -1.40 2.32 -9.35
N ARG A 451 -2.33 1.63 -8.69
CA ARG A 451 -2.88 2.07 -7.41
C ARG A 451 -1.81 2.18 -6.33
N LEU A 452 -0.93 1.19 -6.23
CA LEU A 452 0.11 1.14 -5.22
C LEU A 452 1.10 2.30 -5.37
N VAL A 453 1.61 2.52 -6.58
CA VAL A 453 2.56 3.61 -6.84
C VAL A 453 1.89 4.96 -6.63
N LEU A 454 0.64 5.13 -7.08
CA LEU A 454 -0.10 6.38 -6.86
C LEU A 454 -0.39 6.65 -5.38
N LEU A 455 -0.62 5.62 -4.55
CA LEU A 455 -0.78 5.80 -3.11
C LEU A 455 0.52 6.27 -2.44
N VAL A 456 1.67 5.71 -2.85
CA VAL A 456 2.98 6.15 -2.33
C VAL A 456 3.27 7.59 -2.76
N LEU A 457 3.06 7.91 -4.03
CA LEU A 457 3.23 9.27 -4.56
C LEU A 457 2.27 10.25 -3.89
N TRP A 458 1.02 9.83 -3.64
CA TRP A 458 0.04 10.63 -2.91
C TRP A 458 0.48 10.89 -1.47
N TYR A 459 0.99 9.87 -0.77
CA TYR A 459 1.49 10.05 0.59
C TYR A 459 2.64 11.06 0.62
N GLY A 460 3.63 10.88 -0.27
CA GLY A 460 4.74 11.82 -0.43
C GLY A 460 4.26 13.25 -0.71
N TYR A 461 3.32 13.41 -1.65
CA TYR A 461 2.70 14.69 -2.00
C TYR A 461 1.91 15.31 -0.85
N SER A 462 1.22 14.51 -0.03
CA SER A 462 0.47 15.00 1.14
C SER A 462 1.37 15.39 2.31
N SER A 463 2.59 14.85 2.36
CA SER A 463 3.57 15.10 3.43
C SER A 463 4.54 16.24 3.13
N SER A 464 4.55 16.75 1.89
CA SER A 464 5.35 17.89 1.43
C SER A 464 4.53 19.19 1.45
#